data_AF-A0A5N6ZUX9-F1
#
_entry.id   AF-A0A5N6ZUX9-F1
#
_cell.length_a   1.000
_cell.length_b   1.000
_cell.length_c   1.000
_cell.angle_alpha   90.00
_cell.angle_beta   90.00
_cell.angle_gamma   90.00
#
_symmetry.space_group_name_H-M   'P 1'
#
loop_
_entity.id
_entity.type
_entity.pdbx_description
1 polymer ?
#
loop_
_entity_poly.entity_id
_entity_poly.type
_entity_poly.pdbx_seq_one_letter_code
_entity_poly.pdbx_strand_id
1 'polypeptide(L)'
;MSSITAMASRRAFARQSVFRAPARRFYSSKLEEASLDKAPRRDPELYVLLGVMSGAFLAAGWYFGKKPTSVTSESNVRIGDSAMPWEREDDGKVYKYQYHPHGDKSQPLRNAPSALNTVIVPNVTLPADLHERYNKYGKEEWDY
;
A
#
# COMPACT_ATOMS: atom_id res chain seq x y z
N MET A 1 16.51 -76.34 33.00
CA MET A 1 17.53 -75.31 32.72
C MET A 1 18.17 -75.61 31.37
N SER A 2 17.63 -75.09 30.26
CA SER A 2 18.30 -74.99 28.94
C SER A 2 17.40 -74.32 27.88
N SER A 3 18.03 -73.41 27.14
CA SER A 3 17.78 -73.01 25.74
C SER A 3 16.45 -72.38 25.32
N ILE A 4 16.45 -71.05 25.14
CA ILE A 4 15.85 -70.44 23.94
C ILE A 4 16.90 -69.53 23.27
N THR A 5 17.09 -69.84 22.00
CA THR A 5 18.05 -69.34 21.03
C THR A 5 17.81 -67.88 20.64
N ALA A 6 18.92 -67.22 20.32
CA ALA A 6 19.06 -65.88 19.77
C ALA A 6 18.18 -65.55 18.55
N MET A 7 17.80 -64.28 18.42
CA MET A 7 17.80 -63.59 17.12
C MET A 7 18.18 -62.12 17.31
N ALA A 8 19.44 -61.81 17.02
CA ALA A 8 19.96 -60.46 16.92
C ALA A 8 19.54 -59.85 15.57
N SER A 9 18.73 -58.80 15.59
CA SER A 9 18.44 -57.99 14.41
C SER A 9 19.42 -56.82 14.35
N ARG A 10 20.46 -56.97 13.53
CA ARG A 10 21.29 -55.84 13.08
C ARG A 10 20.48 -55.03 12.07
N ARG A 11 20.10 -53.80 12.42
CA ARG A 11 19.79 -52.76 11.44
C ARG A 11 20.79 -51.63 11.60
N ALA A 12 21.69 -51.56 10.63
CA ALA A 12 22.67 -50.50 10.49
C ALA A 12 21.95 -49.17 10.23
N PHE A 13 22.08 -48.23 11.16
CA PHE A 13 21.78 -46.83 10.88
C PHE A 13 22.91 -46.28 10.00
N ALA A 14 22.65 -46.24 8.69
CA ALA A 14 23.46 -45.48 7.76
C ALA A 14 23.42 -44.00 8.17
N ARG A 15 24.58 -43.45 8.55
CA ARG A 15 24.75 -42.03 8.82
C ARG A 15 24.45 -41.24 7.54
N GLN A 16 23.30 -40.57 7.49
CA GLN A 16 23.06 -39.51 6.50
C GLN A 16 24.06 -38.38 6.78
N SER A 17 24.97 -38.14 5.84
CA SER A 17 25.87 -36.99 5.87
C SER A 17 25.08 -35.71 5.60
N VAL A 18 24.73 -34.97 6.66
CA VAL A 18 23.91 -33.75 6.58
C VAL A 18 24.72 -32.48 6.24
N PHE A 19 25.97 -32.62 5.79
CA PHE A 19 26.84 -31.48 5.50
C PHE A 19 27.49 -31.59 4.13
N ARG A 20 26.73 -31.24 3.09
CA ARG A 20 27.31 -30.82 1.81
C ARG A 20 26.62 -29.53 1.36
N ALA A 21 27.07 -28.41 1.94
CA ALA A 21 26.76 -27.10 1.41
C ALA A 21 27.39 -26.98 0.00
N PRO A 22 26.69 -26.44 -1.00
CA PRO A 22 27.30 -26.17 -2.30
C PRO A 22 28.42 -25.13 -2.11
N ALA A 23 29.57 -25.36 -2.74
CA ALA A 23 30.65 -24.37 -2.78
C ALA A 23 30.08 -23.08 -3.36
N ARG A 24 29.95 -22.05 -2.53
CA ARG A 24 29.71 -20.69 -3.01
C ARG A 24 30.88 -20.37 -3.93
N ARG A 25 30.65 -20.33 -5.24
CA ARG A 25 31.56 -19.62 -6.15
C ARG A 25 31.62 -18.21 -5.59
N PHE A 26 32.73 -17.87 -4.95
CA PHE A 26 33.11 -16.50 -4.79
C PHE A 26 33.19 -15.96 -6.22
N TYR A 27 32.18 -15.20 -6.62
CA TYR A 27 32.35 -14.30 -7.75
C TYR A 27 33.61 -13.52 -7.42
N SER A 28 34.69 -13.73 -8.19
CA SER A 28 35.81 -12.80 -8.18
C SER A 28 35.16 -11.44 -8.37
N SER A 29 35.17 -10.66 -7.29
CA SER A 29 34.43 -9.42 -7.29
C SER A 29 35.07 -8.58 -8.38
N LYS A 30 34.28 -8.03 -9.30
CA LYS A 30 34.82 -7.11 -10.33
C LYS A 30 35.64 -5.97 -9.73
N LEU A 31 35.50 -5.74 -8.42
CA LEU A 31 36.33 -4.86 -7.60
C LEU A 31 37.82 -5.26 -7.57
N GLU A 32 38.12 -6.56 -7.48
CA GLU A 32 39.48 -7.11 -7.44
C GLU A 32 40.14 -7.04 -8.82
N GLU A 33 39.40 -7.37 -9.88
CA GLU A 33 39.85 -7.26 -11.28
C GLU A 33 40.09 -5.80 -11.69
N ALA A 34 39.26 -4.86 -11.20
CA ALA A 34 39.38 -3.44 -11.50
C ALA A 34 40.48 -2.70 -10.69
N SER A 35 41.15 -3.35 -9.73
CA SER A 35 42.20 -2.73 -8.90
C SER A 35 41.82 -1.33 -8.38
N LEU A 36 40.58 -1.17 -7.92
CA LEU A 36 40.00 0.13 -7.52
C LEU A 36 40.69 0.77 -6.32
N ASP A 37 41.53 0.04 -5.58
CA ASP A 37 42.34 0.60 -4.51
C ASP A 37 43.60 1.31 -5.03
N LYS A 38 44.06 0.93 -6.22
CA LYS A 38 45.27 1.48 -6.86
C LYS A 38 44.94 2.55 -7.91
N ALA A 39 43.79 2.44 -8.57
CA ALA A 39 43.38 3.37 -9.62
C ALA A 39 43.24 4.83 -9.14
N PRO A 40 42.59 5.14 -8.00
CA PRO A 40 42.47 6.51 -7.48
C PRO A 40 43.80 7.09 -7.00
N ARG A 41 44.76 6.23 -6.65
CA ARG A 41 46.09 6.65 -6.19
C ARG A 41 47.00 7.06 -7.35
N ARG A 42 46.75 6.56 -8.56
CA ARG A 42 47.43 7.02 -9.78
C ARG A 42 46.81 8.31 -10.31
N ASP A 43 45.48 8.36 -10.35
CA ASP A 43 44.74 9.46 -10.97
C ASP A 43 43.79 10.09 -9.94
N PRO A 44 44.19 11.20 -9.29
CA PRO A 44 43.42 11.79 -8.18
C PRO A 44 42.05 12.33 -8.62
N GLU A 45 41.84 12.54 -9.92
CA GLU A 45 40.56 12.97 -10.51
C GLU A 45 39.44 11.94 -10.29
N LEU A 46 39.79 10.65 -10.14
CA LEU A 46 38.82 9.60 -9.82
C LEU A 46 38.14 9.79 -8.46
N TYR A 47 38.79 10.45 -7.49
CA TYR A 47 38.14 10.79 -6.22
C TYR A 47 37.06 11.85 -6.41
N VAL A 48 37.28 12.82 -7.29
CA VAL A 48 36.29 13.85 -7.63
C VAL A 48 35.09 13.20 -8.34
N LEU A 49 35.35 12.33 -9.31
CA LEU A 49 34.31 11.59 -10.01
C LEU A 49 33.50 10.70 -9.06
N LEU A 50 34.17 10.01 -8.13
CA LEU A 50 33.51 9.19 -7.11
C LEU A 50 32.64 10.05 -6.19
N GLY A 51 33.11 11.25 -5.80
CA GLY A 51 32.31 12.20 -5.02
C GLY A 51 31.03 12.62 -5.73
N VAL A 52 31.11 12.98 -7.02
CA VAL A 52 29.93 13.41 -7.80
C VAL A 52 28.95 12.25 -8.02
N MET A 53 29.46 11.08 -8.40
CA MET A 53 28.62 9.89 -8.62
C MET A 53 27.91 9.47 -7.34
N SER A 54 28.66 9.34 -6.23
CA SER A 54 28.07 8.98 -4.92
C SER A 54 27.06 10.02 -4.45
N GLY A 55 27.35 11.31 -4.61
CA GLY A 55 26.42 12.40 -4.30
C GLY A 55 25.12 12.30 -5.09
N ALA A 56 25.19 12.07 -6.41
CA ALA A 56 24.02 11.92 -7.26
C ALA A 56 23.17 10.71 -6.86
N PHE A 57 23.80 9.55 -6.63
CA PHE A 57 23.09 8.34 -6.24
C PHE A 57 22.47 8.43 -4.83
N LEU A 58 23.16 9.06 -3.88
CA LEU A 58 22.61 9.30 -2.54
C LEU A 58 21.45 10.30 -2.58
N ALA A 59 21.56 11.38 -3.34
CA ALA A 59 20.48 12.36 -3.49
C ALA A 59 19.25 11.74 -4.15
N ALA A 60 19.44 10.96 -5.22
CA ALA A 60 18.37 10.22 -5.87
C ALA A 60 17.74 9.20 -4.90
N GLY A 61 18.56 8.41 -4.20
CA GLY A 61 18.10 7.44 -3.20
C GLY A 61 17.30 8.09 -2.07
N TRP A 62 17.77 9.23 -1.55
CA TRP A 62 17.05 10.00 -0.52
C TRP A 62 15.72 10.54 -1.06
N TYR A 63 15.70 11.07 -2.29
CA TYR A 63 14.49 11.56 -2.92
C TYR A 63 13.44 10.45 -3.11
N PHE A 64 13.85 9.30 -3.64
CA PHE A 64 12.96 8.14 -3.81
C PHE A 64 12.55 7.50 -2.48
N GLY A 65 13.40 7.56 -1.45
CA GLY A 65 13.03 7.12 -0.10
C GLY A 65 11.99 8.04 0.55
N LYS A 66 12.12 9.37 0.39
CA LYS A 66 11.16 10.35 0.92
C LYS A 66 9.84 10.34 0.16
N LYS A 67 9.89 10.06 -1.14
CA LYS A 67 8.72 9.97 -2.01
C LYS A 67 8.59 8.54 -2.53
N PRO A 68 7.99 7.63 -1.74
CA PRO A 68 7.67 6.31 -2.25
C PRO A 68 6.83 6.50 -3.51
N THR A 69 7.35 6.05 -4.64
CA THR A 69 6.65 6.07 -5.91
C THR A 69 5.53 5.04 -5.83
N SER A 70 4.41 5.39 -5.19
CA SER A 70 3.21 4.56 -5.27
C SER A 70 2.71 4.62 -6.70
N VAL A 71 2.45 3.45 -7.27
CA VAL A 71 1.93 3.27 -8.64
C VAL A 71 0.55 3.93 -8.81
N THR A 72 -0.09 4.33 -7.71
CA THR A 72 -1.41 4.93 -7.70
C THR A 72 -1.31 6.40 -7.28
N SER A 73 -1.91 7.30 -8.07
CA SER A 73 -2.13 8.72 -7.74
C SER A 73 -3.33 8.89 -6.81
N GLU A 74 -3.59 7.91 -5.96
CA GLU A 74 -4.62 8.00 -4.95
C GLU A 74 -4.06 8.88 -3.84
N SER A 75 -4.54 10.12 -3.76
CA SER A 75 -4.33 10.93 -2.56
C SER A 75 -4.75 10.07 -1.37
N ASN A 76 -3.88 9.91 -0.37
CA ASN A 76 -4.21 9.19 0.84
C ASN A 76 -5.38 9.92 1.53
N VAL A 77 -6.61 9.54 1.17
CA VAL A 77 -7.83 10.20 1.67
C VAL A 77 -7.90 9.83 3.13
N ARG A 78 -7.53 10.78 3.98
CA ARG A 78 -7.62 10.62 5.43
C ARG A 78 -9.09 10.60 5.79
N ILE A 79 -9.59 9.39 6.07
CA ILE A 79 -10.92 9.15 6.62
C ILE A 79 -10.91 9.68 8.05
N GLY A 80 -11.89 10.52 8.41
CA GLY A 80 -12.04 11.05 9.77
C GLY A 80 -12.61 9.99 10.71
N ASP A 81 -12.37 10.13 12.02
CA ASP A 81 -12.71 9.12 13.06
C ASP A 81 -14.22 8.90 13.27
N SER A 82 -15.08 9.66 12.58
CA SER A 82 -16.54 9.48 12.55
C SER A 82 -17.12 9.62 11.14
N ALA A 83 -16.28 9.39 10.13
CA ALA A 83 -16.66 9.45 8.72
C ALA A 83 -17.59 8.31 8.31
N MET A 84 -17.57 7.22 9.09
CA MET A 84 -18.35 6.02 8.83
C MET A 84 -19.76 6.15 9.43
N PRO A 85 -20.83 5.88 8.67
CA PRO A 85 -22.20 6.03 9.16
C PRO A 85 -22.55 5.20 10.40
N TRP A 86 -21.91 4.04 10.57
CA TRP A 86 -22.18 3.10 11.66
C TRP A 86 -21.37 3.39 12.93
N GLU A 87 -20.38 4.28 12.89
CA GLU A 87 -19.59 4.70 14.06
C GLU A 87 -20.25 5.86 14.82
N ARG A 88 -21.30 6.46 14.25
CA ARG A 88 -22.04 7.56 14.87
C ARG A 88 -23.17 7.00 15.73
N GLU A 89 -23.32 7.54 16.93
CA GLU A 89 -24.43 7.27 17.85
C GLU A 89 -25.71 8.04 17.47
N ASP A 90 -25.83 8.49 16.21
CA ASP A 90 -26.99 9.23 15.72
C ASP A 90 -28.09 8.24 15.28
N ASP A 91 -29.26 8.25 15.94
CA ASP A 91 -30.50 7.53 15.56
C ASP A 91 -31.11 7.98 14.21
N GLY A 92 -30.39 8.80 13.44
CA GLY A 92 -30.87 9.44 12.22
C GLY A 92 -30.83 8.50 11.01
N LYS A 93 -31.88 8.55 10.18
CA LYS A 93 -32.00 7.82 8.90
C LYS A 93 -30.98 8.23 7.81
N VAL A 94 -29.95 9.03 8.15
CA VAL A 94 -29.00 9.64 7.21
C VAL A 94 -27.65 8.90 7.27
N TYR A 95 -27.56 7.81 6.51
CA TYR A 95 -26.39 6.92 6.46
C TYR A 95 -25.36 7.32 5.39
N LYS A 96 -25.16 8.62 5.16
CA LYS A 96 -24.17 9.09 4.19
C LYS A 96 -22.77 9.02 4.78
N TYR A 97 -21.82 8.49 4.00
CA TYR A 97 -20.39 8.62 4.30
C TYR A 97 -20.00 10.09 4.35
N GLN A 98 -19.05 10.42 5.21
CA GLN A 98 -18.49 11.76 5.28
C GLN A 98 -17.01 11.74 4.93
N TYR A 99 -16.48 12.87 4.47
CA TYR A 99 -15.08 12.98 4.10
C TYR A 99 -14.54 14.37 4.40
N HIS A 100 -13.22 14.46 4.63
CA HIS A 100 -12.53 15.72 4.67
C HIS A 100 -12.29 16.23 3.24
N PRO A 101 -12.75 17.45 2.89
CA PRO A 101 -12.40 18.06 1.62
C PRO A 101 -10.87 18.06 1.43
N HIS A 102 -10.40 17.58 0.28
CA HIS A 102 -8.97 17.46 -0.03
C HIS A 102 -8.13 16.64 0.96
N GLY A 103 -8.76 15.86 1.86
CA GLY A 103 -8.07 15.07 2.88
C GLY A 103 -7.50 15.90 4.04
N ASP A 104 -7.93 17.16 4.20
CA ASP A 104 -7.49 18.06 5.25
C ASP A 104 -8.33 17.90 6.54
N LYS A 105 -7.69 17.43 7.62
CA LYS A 105 -8.32 17.20 8.93
C LYS A 105 -8.74 18.49 9.65
N SER A 106 -8.22 19.64 9.25
CA SER A 106 -8.62 20.93 9.82
C SER A 106 -9.99 21.39 9.32
N GLN A 107 -10.43 20.86 8.17
CA GLN A 107 -11.71 21.19 7.57
C GLN A 107 -12.82 20.31 8.12
N PRO A 108 -14.04 20.84 8.31
CA PRO A 108 -15.18 20.06 8.78
C PRO A 108 -15.54 18.95 7.77
N LEU A 109 -16.04 17.83 8.30
CA LEU A 109 -16.47 16.71 7.48
C LEU A 109 -17.67 17.12 6.60
N ARG A 110 -17.63 16.74 5.32
CA ARG A 110 -18.72 16.95 4.37
C ARG A 110 -19.39 15.63 4.02
N ASN A 111 -20.71 15.68 3.87
CA ASN A 111 -21.50 14.54 3.40
C ASN A 111 -21.16 14.19 1.95
N ALA A 112 -21.01 12.90 1.66
CA ALA A 112 -20.87 12.41 0.30
C ALA A 112 -22.10 12.77 -0.54
N PRO A 113 -21.92 13.06 -1.84
CA PRO A 113 -23.03 13.20 -2.76
C PRO A 113 -23.89 11.92 -2.76
N SER A 114 -25.18 12.06 -3.04
CA SER A 114 -26.09 10.91 -3.15
C SER A 114 -25.60 9.95 -4.24
N ALA A 115 -25.68 8.64 -3.97
CA ALA A 115 -25.37 7.61 -4.97
C ALA A 115 -26.29 7.71 -6.21
N LEU A 116 -27.46 8.33 -6.06
CA LEU A 116 -28.38 8.62 -7.14
C LEU A 116 -28.25 10.08 -7.56
N ASN A 117 -27.91 10.31 -8.84
CA ASN A 117 -27.93 11.62 -9.45
C ASN A 117 -29.38 12.02 -9.75
N THR A 118 -29.98 12.87 -8.91
CA THR A 118 -31.28 13.46 -9.18
C THR A 118 -31.08 14.84 -9.81
N VAL A 119 -31.32 14.96 -11.10
CA VAL A 119 -31.34 16.25 -11.80
C VAL A 119 -32.72 16.85 -11.65
N ILE A 120 -32.82 17.96 -10.92
CA ILE A 120 -34.06 18.71 -10.78
C ILE A 120 -34.13 19.68 -11.95
N VAL A 121 -35.15 19.52 -12.80
CA VAL A 121 -35.41 20.45 -13.90
C VAL A 121 -36.45 21.47 -13.42
N PRO A 122 -36.07 22.72 -13.14
CA PRO A 122 -37.03 23.73 -12.71
C PRO A 122 -37.89 24.20 -13.90
N ASN A 123 -39.11 24.66 -13.61
CA ASN A 123 -40.01 25.34 -14.56
C ASN A 123 -40.47 24.51 -15.76
N VAL A 124 -40.97 23.30 -15.51
CA VAL A 124 -41.62 22.45 -16.53
C VAL A 124 -43.13 22.49 -16.35
N THR A 125 -43.86 22.80 -17.42
CA THR A 125 -45.33 22.71 -17.46
C THR A 125 -45.74 21.25 -17.66
N LEU A 126 -45.74 20.46 -16.59
CA LEU A 126 -46.32 19.11 -16.61
C LEU A 126 -47.83 19.16 -16.35
N PRO A 127 -48.60 18.24 -16.95
CA PRO A 127 -49.96 17.93 -16.49
C PRO A 127 -49.98 17.62 -14.98
N ALA A 128 -51.07 18.00 -14.29
CA ALA A 128 -51.19 17.89 -12.83
C ALA A 128 -50.86 16.49 -12.29
N ASP A 129 -51.35 15.44 -12.97
CA ASP A 129 -51.13 14.04 -12.59
C ASP A 129 -49.65 13.65 -12.58
N LEU A 130 -48.87 14.13 -13.56
CA LEU A 130 -47.44 13.86 -13.64
C LEU A 130 -46.65 14.73 -12.66
N HIS A 131 -47.09 15.97 -12.47
CA HIS A 131 -46.50 16.87 -11.49
C HIS A 131 -46.61 16.26 -10.09
N GLU A 132 -47.78 15.80 -9.67
CA GLU A 132 -47.97 15.21 -8.34
C GLU A 132 -47.19 13.91 -8.16
N ARG A 133 -47.11 13.07 -9.20
CA ARG A 133 -46.38 11.79 -9.14
C ARG A 133 -44.87 11.98 -9.00
N TYR A 134 -44.27 12.87 -9.78
CA TYR A 134 -42.81 13.06 -9.83
C TYR A 134 -42.30 14.22 -8.99
N ASN A 135 -43.18 15.06 -8.41
CA ASN A 135 -42.76 16.09 -7.48
C ASN A 135 -42.24 15.45 -6.19
N LYS A 136 -41.04 15.89 -5.80
CA LYS A 136 -40.35 15.46 -4.59
C LYS A 136 -40.70 16.34 -3.39
N TYR A 137 -41.05 17.61 -3.62
CA TYR A 137 -41.25 18.61 -2.57
C TYR A 137 -42.68 18.60 -2.03
N GLY A 138 -42.83 18.82 -0.72
CA GLY A 138 -44.14 18.89 -0.04
C GLY A 138 -44.76 17.53 0.29
N LYS A 139 -43.96 16.46 0.29
CA LYS A 139 -44.36 15.11 0.69
C LYS A 139 -43.62 14.72 1.96
N GLU A 140 -44.35 14.24 2.98
CA GLU A 140 -43.77 13.87 4.29
C GLU A 140 -42.69 12.78 4.21
N GLU A 141 -42.68 11.98 3.14
CA GLU A 141 -41.67 10.95 2.90
C GLU A 141 -40.28 11.52 2.53
N TRP A 142 -40.23 12.77 2.05
CA TRP A 142 -39.01 13.39 1.50
C TRP A 142 -38.53 14.64 2.25
N ASP A 143 -39.31 15.13 3.23
CA ASP A 143 -38.87 16.17 4.17
C ASP A 143 -37.97 15.53 5.25
N TYR A 144 -36.67 15.79 5.15
CA TYR A 144 -35.63 15.39 6.08
C TYR A 144 -34.83 16.61 6.56
#